data_AF-A0A519L7Y7-F1
#
_entry.id   AF-A0A519L7Y7-F1
#
_cell.length_a   1.000
_cell.length_b   1.000
_cell.length_c   1.000
_cell.angle_alpha   90.00
_cell.angle_beta   90.00
_cell.angle_gamma   90.00
#
_symmetry.space_group_name_H-M   'P 1'
#
loop_
_entity.id
_entity.type
_entity.pdbx_description
1 polymer ?
#
loop_
_entity_poly.entity_id
_entity_poly.type
_entity_poly.pdbx_seq_one_letter_code
_entity_poly.pdbx_strand_id
1 'polypeptide(L)'
;MSAGRTLRLFKTAGVACATAALLSGCISSSAGPNGTYAAPIGNAPVTANPTPYSAALYCMGDYARRYSLPSPRIAVGRIADYTGTVSADGGRQVTGGASLMAMTALAKSGARIVERYDTSVSEMELRYANNRLIGDEGAGGADDVQYRRIIAGSVPGSDFYIVGGITEVNYNIRSGGFDMAAGQAATDTPLSTAFAGKAFVMNIAIDLRLVQTTTLEVVDVISYQKQIIGREVSAGVFDFLNGNVFDISAGEGALEPVQLAVRALIERATVEFMANLYGAPGPDVCLQAGPDPLGGTIGPTGGYYPAYPNTDTNNGQTRADPSRWHDSRDGDVRRSRY
;
A
#
# COMPACT_ATOMS: atom_id res chain seq x y z
N MET A 1 23.75 53.64 44.58
CA MET A 1 22.72 52.60 44.33
C MET A 1 23.17 51.58 43.25
N SER A 2 24.41 51.07 43.31
CA SER A 2 25.00 50.21 42.24
C SER A 2 25.11 48.72 42.61
N ALA A 3 25.07 48.38 43.90
CA ALA A 3 25.31 47.00 44.37
C ALA A 3 24.13 46.03 44.17
N GLY A 4 22.90 46.53 43.99
CA GLY A 4 21.69 45.70 43.87
C GLY A 4 21.46 45.09 42.48
N ARG A 5 22.06 45.68 41.43
CA ARG A 5 21.82 45.28 40.03
C ARG A 5 22.71 44.11 39.61
N THR A 6 23.97 44.09 40.06
CA THR A 6 24.90 42.98 39.86
C THR A 6 24.44 41.71 40.55
N LEU A 7 23.91 41.80 41.78
CA LEU A 7 23.43 40.63 42.53
C LEU A 7 22.22 39.92 41.88
N ARG A 8 21.39 40.66 41.12
CA ARG A 8 20.24 40.08 40.39
C ARG A 8 20.68 39.35 39.11
N LEU A 9 21.67 39.89 38.39
CA LEU A 9 22.27 39.27 37.19
C LEU A 9 22.96 37.93 37.51
N PHE A 10 23.66 37.84 38.64
CA PHE A 10 24.27 36.58 39.08
C PHE A 10 23.24 35.53 39.50
N LYS A 11 22.10 35.93 40.09
CA LYS A 11 21.01 35.01 40.43
C LYS A 11 20.31 34.46 39.19
N THR A 12 20.07 35.29 38.17
CA THR A 12 19.44 34.83 36.91
C THR A 12 20.38 33.95 36.08
N ALA A 13 21.69 34.25 36.05
CA ALA A 13 22.68 33.40 35.39
C ALA A 13 22.86 32.05 36.08
N GLY A 14 22.86 32.02 37.42
CA GLY A 14 22.94 30.78 38.19
C GLY A 14 21.74 29.85 37.98
N VAL A 15 20.53 30.40 37.88
CA VAL A 15 19.31 29.62 37.60
C VAL A 15 19.31 29.08 36.17
N ALA A 16 19.74 29.86 35.17
CA ALA A 16 19.82 29.42 33.77
C ALA A 16 20.82 28.26 33.56
N CYS A 17 21.99 28.32 34.21
CA CYS A 17 22.97 27.22 34.17
C CYS A 17 22.48 25.97 34.91
N ALA A 18 21.77 26.12 36.03
CA ALA A 18 21.21 25.00 36.77
C ALA A 18 20.08 24.30 35.97
N THR A 19 19.25 25.05 35.24
CA THR A 19 18.25 24.46 34.35
C THR A 19 18.87 23.75 33.15
N ALA A 20 19.94 24.29 32.57
CA ALA A 20 20.65 23.65 31.46
C ALA A 20 21.33 22.33 31.89
N ALA A 21 21.85 22.26 33.11
CA ALA A 21 22.43 21.04 33.68
C ALA A 21 21.39 19.97 34.07
N LEU A 22 20.14 20.34 34.32
CA LEU A 22 19.04 19.40 34.58
C LEU A 22 18.45 18.80 33.29
N LEU A 23 18.66 19.45 32.14
CA LEU A 23 18.26 18.96 30.81
C LEU A 23 19.31 18.07 30.12
N SER A 24 20.51 17.94 30.69
CA SER A 24 21.47 16.92 30.24
C SER A 24 21.01 15.55 30.76
N GLY A 25 20.04 14.94 30.08
CA GLY A 25 19.65 13.56 30.33
C GLY A 25 20.87 12.65 30.27
N CYS A 26 21.10 11.88 31.33
CA CYS A 26 22.20 10.93 31.41
C CYS A 26 22.00 9.81 30.37
N ILE A 27 22.58 9.96 29.18
CA ILE A 27 22.73 8.85 28.25
C ILE A 27 23.88 7.99 28.79
N SER A 28 23.53 6.83 29.36
CA SER A 28 24.52 5.82 29.74
C SER A 28 25.12 5.22 28.47
N SER A 29 26.45 5.29 28.35
CA SER A 29 27.22 4.56 27.32
C SER A 29 27.54 3.13 27.73
N SER A 30 26.97 2.64 28.84
CA SER A 30 27.08 1.26 29.30
C SER A 30 25.75 0.54 29.15
N ALA A 31 25.78 -0.63 28.50
CA ALA A 31 24.60 -1.47 28.33
C ALA A 31 24.23 -2.08 29.69
N GLY A 32 22.94 -2.07 30.02
CA GLY A 32 22.43 -2.75 31.21
C GLY A 32 22.55 -4.28 31.08
N PRO A 33 22.18 -5.04 32.13
CA PRO A 33 22.27 -6.52 32.16
C PRO A 33 21.54 -7.23 31.00
N ASN A 34 20.59 -6.55 30.36
CA ASN A 34 19.83 -7.05 29.21
C ASN A 34 20.46 -6.68 27.85
N GLY A 35 21.68 -6.13 27.84
CA GLY A 35 22.41 -5.76 26.62
C GLY A 35 21.92 -4.47 25.94
N THR A 36 20.97 -3.76 26.53
CA THR A 36 20.40 -2.52 25.99
C THR A 36 20.92 -1.29 26.72
N TYR A 37 21.27 -0.24 25.97
CA TYR A 37 21.71 1.06 26.52
C TYR A 37 20.54 1.93 27.02
N ALA A 38 19.32 1.69 26.51
CA ALA A 38 18.10 2.38 26.93
C ALA A 38 16.88 1.49 26.68
N ALA A 39 15.83 1.65 27.48
CA ALA A 39 14.52 1.08 27.15
C ALA A 39 13.93 1.82 25.94
N PRO A 40 13.29 1.11 24.98
CA PRO A 40 12.57 1.77 23.90
C PRO A 40 11.54 2.76 24.47
N ILE A 41 11.49 3.97 23.91
CA ILE A 41 10.59 5.04 24.37
C ILE A 41 9.11 4.67 24.12
N GLY A 42 8.84 3.85 23.10
CA GLY A 42 7.50 3.41 22.73
C GLY A 42 7.21 1.96 23.15
N ASN A 43 5.96 1.71 23.55
CA ASN A 43 5.40 0.38 23.84
C ASN A 43 4.18 0.06 22.96
N ALA A 44 4.04 0.74 21.82
CA ALA A 44 2.90 0.56 20.92
C ALA A 44 2.85 -0.89 20.40
N PRO A 45 1.70 -1.58 20.49
CA PRO A 45 1.57 -2.97 20.07
C PRO A 45 1.63 -3.11 18.55
N VAL A 46 2.06 -4.28 18.07
CA VAL A 46 1.92 -4.65 16.66
C VAL A 46 0.43 -4.79 16.33
N THR A 47 -0.05 -4.04 15.34
CA THR A 47 -1.44 -4.10 14.86
C THR A 47 -1.49 -4.54 13.40
N ALA A 48 -2.65 -5.02 12.95
CA ALA A 48 -2.89 -5.27 11.53
C ALA A 48 -2.77 -3.97 10.72
N ASN A 49 -2.51 -4.10 9.42
CA ASN A 49 -2.45 -2.97 8.47
C ASN A 49 -3.57 -3.10 7.41
N PRO A 50 -4.85 -2.91 7.80
CA PRO A 50 -5.99 -2.95 6.90
C PRO A 50 -6.15 -1.62 6.13
N THR A 51 -6.91 -1.68 5.04
CA THR A 51 -7.44 -0.50 4.36
C THR A 51 -8.98 -0.59 4.32
N PRO A 52 -9.69 0.46 3.88
CA PRO A 52 -11.14 0.40 3.67
C PRO A 52 -11.60 -0.79 2.79
N TYR A 53 -10.72 -1.31 1.92
CA TYR A 53 -11.03 -2.43 1.01
C TYR A 53 -10.65 -3.81 1.57
N SER A 54 -9.99 -3.88 2.72
CA SER A 54 -9.58 -5.16 3.32
C SER A 54 -10.78 -6.07 3.63
N ALA A 55 -11.89 -5.50 4.11
CA ALA A 55 -13.12 -6.26 4.39
C ALA A 55 -13.72 -6.87 3.11
N ALA A 56 -13.70 -6.12 2.00
CA ALA A 56 -14.17 -6.61 0.71
C ALA A 56 -13.33 -7.79 0.20
N LEU A 57 -12.01 -7.76 0.41
CA LEU A 57 -11.14 -8.89 0.09
C LEU A 57 -11.51 -10.14 0.89
N TYR A 58 -11.72 -10.03 2.20
CA TYR A 58 -12.15 -11.16 3.03
C TYR A 58 -13.48 -11.74 2.52
N CYS A 59 -14.43 -10.85 2.18
CA CYS A 59 -15.69 -11.23 1.58
C CYS A 59 -15.50 -11.98 0.25
N MET A 60 -14.56 -11.59 -0.61
CA MET A 60 -14.28 -12.33 -1.85
C MET A 60 -13.79 -13.76 -1.57
N GLY A 61 -12.93 -13.93 -0.56
CA GLY A 61 -12.49 -15.26 -0.12
C GLY A 61 -13.64 -16.11 0.41
N ASP A 62 -14.55 -15.51 1.18
CA ASP A 62 -15.73 -16.19 1.71
C ASP A 62 -16.77 -16.48 0.64
N TYR A 63 -16.93 -15.60 -0.36
CA TYR A 63 -17.75 -15.82 -1.54
C TYR A 63 -17.28 -17.07 -2.28
N ALA A 64 -15.98 -17.18 -2.57
CA ALA A 64 -15.42 -18.35 -3.24
C ALA A 64 -15.67 -19.64 -2.46
N ARG A 65 -15.48 -19.62 -1.14
CA ARG A 65 -15.78 -20.77 -0.26
C ARG A 65 -17.26 -21.14 -0.26
N ARG A 66 -18.14 -20.15 -0.10
CA ARG A 66 -19.59 -20.33 -0.03
C ARG A 66 -20.16 -20.98 -1.29
N TYR A 67 -19.65 -20.59 -2.45
CA TYR A 67 -20.06 -21.12 -3.75
C TYR A 67 -19.18 -22.27 -4.26
N SER A 68 -18.24 -22.78 -3.44
CA SER A 68 -17.32 -23.87 -3.81
C SER A 68 -16.56 -23.61 -5.11
N LEU A 69 -16.15 -22.36 -5.32
CA LEU A 69 -15.44 -21.93 -6.52
C LEU A 69 -13.95 -22.27 -6.42
N PRO A 70 -13.29 -22.64 -7.52
CA PRO A 70 -11.87 -22.91 -7.52
C PRO A 70 -11.06 -21.62 -7.25
N SER A 71 -10.15 -21.66 -6.27
CA SER A 71 -9.19 -20.57 -6.08
C SER A 71 -8.17 -20.53 -7.23
N PRO A 72 -8.09 -19.42 -8.00
CA PRO A 72 -7.13 -19.27 -9.09
C PRO A 72 -5.70 -19.25 -8.54
N ARG A 73 -4.75 -19.81 -9.30
CA ARG A 73 -3.32 -19.69 -8.98
C ARG A 73 -2.73 -18.45 -9.63
N ILE A 74 -2.28 -17.51 -8.82
CA ILE A 74 -1.85 -16.19 -9.29
C ILE A 74 -0.41 -15.94 -8.88
N ALA A 75 0.41 -15.51 -9.84
CA ALA A 75 1.73 -14.96 -9.59
C ALA A 75 1.65 -13.42 -9.53
N VAL A 76 2.55 -12.80 -8.77
CA VAL A 76 2.73 -11.34 -8.80
C VAL A 76 4.10 -11.07 -9.39
N GLY A 77 4.11 -10.32 -10.50
CA GLY A 77 5.34 -9.80 -11.08
C GLY A 77 5.71 -8.45 -10.45
N ARG A 78 6.54 -7.69 -11.16
CA ARG A 78 6.98 -6.38 -10.69
C ARG A 78 5.85 -5.36 -10.81
N ILE A 79 5.50 -4.75 -9.68
CA ILE A 79 4.68 -3.54 -9.59
C ILE A 79 5.64 -2.43 -9.17
N ALA A 80 6.17 -1.71 -10.16
CA ALA A 80 7.21 -0.71 -9.95
C ALA A 80 6.61 0.69 -9.78
N ASP A 81 7.42 1.60 -9.28
CA ASP A 81 7.13 3.03 -9.31
C ASP A 81 7.73 3.62 -10.57
N TYR A 82 6.86 4.16 -11.42
CA TYR A 82 7.21 4.82 -12.67
C TYR A 82 7.12 6.35 -12.57
N THR A 83 6.78 6.89 -11.39
CA THR A 83 6.62 8.33 -11.19
C THR A 83 7.96 9.06 -11.15
N GLY A 84 9.03 8.37 -10.75
CA GLY A 84 10.36 8.96 -10.60
C GLY A 84 10.46 10.02 -9.49
N THR A 85 9.45 10.13 -8.63
CA THR A 85 9.40 11.17 -7.59
C THR A 85 10.33 10.82 -6.43
N VAL A 86 11.13 11.82 -6.02
CA VAL A 86 12.03 11.74 -4.88
C VAL A 86 11.52 12.63 -3.75
N SER A 87 11.64 12.15 -2.52
CA SER A 87 11.40 12.93 -1.32
C SER A 87 12.40 14.09 -1.24
N ALA A 88 12.04 15.15 -0.52
CA ALA A 88 12.95 16.22 -0.13
C ALA A 88 14.20 15.69 0.59
N ASP A 89 14.08 14.55 1.28
CA ASP A 89 15.17 13.89 2.01
C ASP A 89 16.06 13.00 1.11
N GLY A 90 15.83 12.99 -0.21
CA GLY A 90 16.62 12.22 -1.18
C GLY A 90 16.26 10.74 -1.32
N GLY A 91 15.28 10.25 -0.56
CA GLY A 91 14.72 8.90 -0.68
C GLY A 91 13.62 8.80 -1.74
N ARG A 92 13.19 7.58 -2.09
CA ARG A 92 12.00 7.37 -2.93
C ARG A 92 10.75 7.82 -2.19
N GLN A 93 9.91 8.63 -2.83
CA GLN A 93 8.65 9.05 -2.20
C GLN A 93 7.62 7.90 -2.17
N VAL A 94 7.53 7.16 -3.28
CA VAL A 94 6.58 6.05 -3.43
C VAL A 94 7.23 4.75 -3.00
N THR A 95 6.43 3.86 -2.42
CA THR A 95 6.87 2.53 -1.96
C THR A 95 7.45 1.69 -3.10
N GLY A 96 8.54 0.98 -2.83
CA GLY A 96 9.01 -0.13 -3.66
C GLY A 96 8.30 -1.46 -3.39
N GLY A 97 7.44 -1.51 -2.37
CA GLY A 97 6.82 -2.75 -1.87
C GLY A 97 5.44 -3.05 -2.47
N ALA A 98 5.05 -2.41 -3.57
CA ALA A 98 3.72 -2.58 -4.16
C ALA A 98 3.40 -4.03 -4.56
N SER A 99 4.38 -4.77 -5.09
CA SER A 99 4.23 -6.21 -5.36
C SER A 99 3.87 -7.02 -4.10
N LEU A 100 4.51 -6.73 -2.97
CA LEU A 100 4.20 -7.41 -1.70
C LEU A 100 2.82 -7.02 -1.15
N MET A 101 2.38 -5.78 -1.39
CA MET A 101 1.02 -5.35 -1.07
C MET A 101 -0.01 -6.11 -1.91
N ALA A 102 0.26 -6.33 -3.21
CA ALA A 102 -0.62 -7.10 -4.08
C ALA A 102 -0.68 -8.59 -3.69
N MET A 103 0.46 -9.21 -3.35
CA MET A 103 0.49 -10.57 -2.80
C MET A 103 -0.34 -10.66 -1.51
N THR A 104 -0.21 -9.67 -0.62
CA THR A 104 -1.02 -9.61 0.60
C THR A 104 -2.51 -9.52 0.27
N ALA A 105 -2.90 -8.67 -0.70
CA ALA A 105 -4.30 -8.52 -1.11
C ALA A 105 -4.88 -9.81 -1.74
N LEU A 106 -4.10 -10.52 -2.55
CA LEU A 106 -4.46 -11.82 -3.12
C LEU A 106 -4.65 -12.88 -2.03
N ALA A 107 -3.81 -12.88 -0.99
CA ALA A 107 -3.95 -13.79 0.13
C ALA A 107 -5.23 -13.52 0.91
N LYS A 108 -5.55 -12.23 1.15
CA LYS A 108 -6.79 -11.81 1.81
C LYS A 108 -8.05 -12.24 1.04
N SER A 109 -7.98 -12.30 -0.29
CA SER A 109 -9.10 -12.67 -1.18
C SER A 109 -9.24 -14.15 -1.47
N GLY A 110 -8.36 -15.01 -0.92
CA GLY A 110 -8.47 -16.47 -1.07
C GLY A 110 -7.86 -17.03 -2.36
N ALA A 111 -7.04 -16.24 -3.08
CA ALA A 111 -6.26 -16.74 -4.21
C ALA A 111 -5.15 -17.69 -3.74
N ARG A 112 -4.75 -18.62 -4.61
CA ARG A 112 -3.53 -19.43 -4.39
C ARG A 112 -2.34 -18.70 -4.98
N ILE A 113 -1.40 -18.27 -4.17
CA ILE A 113 -0.26 -17.48 -4.66
C ILE A 113 0.89 -18.42 -5.00
N VAL A 114 1.53 -18.18 -6.14
CA VAL A 114 2.81 -18.83 -6.50
C VAL A 114 3.91 -17.78 -6.61
N GLU A 115 5.08 -18.09 -6.07
CA GLU A 115 6.21 -17.17 -6.01
C GLU A 115 6.90 -17.06 -7.37
N ARG A 116 6.99 -15.81 -7.88
CA ARG A 116 7.66 -15.43 -9.14
C ARG A 116 8.31 -14.04 -9.08
N TYR A 117 8.21 -13.35 -7.95
CA TYR A 117 8.77 -12.03 -7.72
C TYR A 117 10.21 -12.12 -7.23
N ASP A 118 10.45 -12.95 -6.22
CA ASP A 118 11.79 -13.23 -5.70
C ASP A 118 12.08 -14.73 -5.75
N THR A 119 12.60 -15.17 -6.88
CA THR A 119 12.96 -16.58 -7.12
C THR A 119 14.39 -16.90 -6.68
N SER A 120 15.15 -15.94 -6.16
CA SER A 120 16.59 -16.10 -5.89
C SER A 120 16.90 -17.28 -4.96
N VAL A 121 16.15 -17.39 -3.86
CA VAL A 121 16.26 -18.51 -2.91
C VAL A 121 15.78 -19.81 -3.55
N SER A 122 14.65 -19.77 -4.28
CA SER A 122 14.10 -20.96 -4.94
C SER A 122 15.05 -21.54 -6.00
N GLU A 123 15.69 -20.68 -6.78
CA GLU A 123 16.71 -21.05 -7.76
C GLU A 123 17.97 -21.61 -7.08
N MET A 124 18.37 -21.04 -5.94
CA MET A 124 19.50 -21.55 -5.16
C MET A 124 19.22 -22.94 -4.58
N GLU A 125 18.03 -23.16 -4.02
CA GLU A 125 17.57 -24.46 -3.54
C GLU A 125 17.56 -25.50 -4.65
N LEU A 126 17.04 -25.16 -5.84
CA LEU A 126 17.08 -26.04 -7.00
C LEU A 126 18.52 -26.34 -7.45
N ARG A 127 19.41 -25.35 -7.43
CA ARG A 127 20.83 -25.55 -7.77
C ARG A 127 21.53 -26.47 -6.76
N TYR A 128 21.27 -26.30 -5.47
CA TYR A 128 21.82 -27.16 -4.42
C TYR A 128 21.28 -28.58 -4.49
N ALA A 129 19.97 -28.75 -4.73
CA ALA A 129 19.37 -30.06 -4.96
C ALA A 129 19.99 -30.76 -6.18
N ASN A 130 20.18 -30.03 -7.29
CA ASN A 130 20.81 -30.56 -8.50
C ASN A 130 22.26 -31.03 -8.25
N ASN A 131 23.00 -30.30 -7.41
CA ASN A 131 24.36 -30.66 -7.03
C ASN A 131 24.44 -31.63 -5.84
N ARG A 132 23.30 -32.15 -5.36
CA ARG A 132 23.21 -33.05 -4.19
C ARG A 132 23.81 -32.45 -2.91
N LEU A 133 23.78 -31.13 -2.78
CA LEU A 133 24.32 -30.41 -1.62
C LEU A 133 23.31 -30.29 -0.47
N ILE A 134 22.04 -30.60 -0.74
CA ILE A 134 20.96 -30.59 0.25
C ILE A 134 20.14 -31.88 0.15
N GLY A 135 19.66 -32.33 1.30
CA GLY A 135 18.85 -33.53 1.47
C GLY A 135 18.15 -33.46 2.81
N ASP A 136 17.13 -34.29 2.97
CA ASP A 136 16.43 -34.44 4.23
C ASP A 136 17.00 -35.68 4.95
N GLU A 137 16.96 -35.69 6.29
CA GLU A 137 17.35 -36.87 7.06
C GLU A 137 16.41 -38.03 6.73
N GLY A 138 16.96 -39.16 6.30
CA GLY A 138 16.21 -40.38 6.01
C GLY A 138 15.74 -41.07 7.29
N ALA A 139 14.89 -42.10 7.11
CA ALA A 139 14.33 -42.85 8.23
C ALA A 139 15.41 -43.57 9.08
N GLY A 140 16.62 -43.75 8.54
CA GLY A 140 17.78 -44.30 9.25
C GLY A 140 18.58 -43.32 10.12
N GLY A 141 18.18 -42.06 10.24
CA GLY A 141 18.92 -41.03 10.98
C GLY A 141 19.99 -40.33 10.13
N ALA A 142 20.93 -39.62 10.77
CA ALA A 142 21.90 -38.74 10.10
C ALA A 142 22.82 -39.44 9.06
N ASP A 143 22.97 -40.76 9.13
CA ASP A 143 23.77 -41.56 8.18
C ASP A 143 23.01 -41.97 6.91
N ASP A 144 21.67 -41.82 6.89
CA ASP A 144 20.80 -42.08 5.73
C ASP A 144 20.39 -40.76 5.07
N VAL A 145 21.35 -40.09 4.41
CA VAL A 145 21.07 -38.80 3.76
C VAL A 145 20.34 -39.03 2.43
N GLN A 146 19.05 -38.71 2.40
CA GLN A 146 18.26 -38.74 1.17
C GLN A 146 18.36 -37.38 0.48
N TYR A 147 19.16 -37.33 -0.59
CA TYR A 147 19.31 -36.12 -1.39
C TYR A 147 17.96 -35.64 -1.94
N ARG A 148 17.74 -34.33 -1.89
CA ARG A 148 16.53 -33.71 -2.43
C ARG A 148 16.52 -33.88 -3.95
N ARG A 149 15.51 -34.58 -4.46
CA ARG A 149 15.36 -34.87 -5.90
C ARG A 149 14.51 -33.80 -6.57
N ILE A 150 14.93 -33.35 -7.74
CA ILE A 150 14.13 -32.45 -8.59
C ILE A 150 13.22 -33.32 -9.45
N ILE A 151 11.91 -33.26 -9.19
CA ILE A 151 10.90 -33.99 -9.96
C ILE A 151 10.36 -33.05 -11.03
N ALA A 152 10.26 -33.52 -12.27
CA ALA A 152 9.65 -32.76 -13.36
C ALA A 152 8.19 -32.41 -13.01
N GLY A 153 7.82 -31.13 -13.14
CA GLY A 153 6.50 -30.65 -12.77
C GLY A 153 6.28 -30.37 -11.27
N SER A 154 7.33 -30.45 -10.45
CA SER A 154 7.24 -30.13 -9.00
C SER A 154 6.91 -28.67 -8.71
N VAL A 155 7.26 -27.74 -9.60
CA VAL A 155 6.92 -26.32 -9.47
C VAL A 155 5.55 -26.08 -10.13
N PRO A 156 4.51 -25.68 -9.38
CA PRO A 156 3.21 -25.41 -9.96
C PRO A 156 3.26 -24.19 -10.89
N GLY A 157 2.57 -24.30 -12.03
CA GLY A 157 2.30 -23.15 -12.90
C GLY A 157 1.31 -22.17 -12.25
N SER A 158 1.41 -20.89 -12.60
CA SER A 158 0.36 -19.91 -12.38
C SER A 158 -0.68 -20.01 -13.50
N ASP A 159 -1.94 -19.77 -13.17
CA ASP A 159 -3.00 -19.61 -14.17
C ASP A 159 -2.96 -18.16 -14.70
N PHE A 160 -2.77 -17.19 -13.80
CA PHE A 160 -2.66 -15.76 -14.12
C PHE A 160 -1.47 -15.10 -13.43
N TYR A 161 -1.04 -13.95 -13.94
CA TYR A 161 -0.09 -13.09 -13.25
C TYR A 161 -0.50 -11.62 -13.29
N ILE A 162 -0.19 -10.89 -12.21
CA ILE A 162 -0.43 -9.45 -12.09
C ILE A 162 0.89 -8.69 -12.25
N VAL A 163 0.88 -7.67 -13.10
CA VAL A 163 2.01 -6.75 -13.31
C VAL A 163 1.47 -5.34 -13.52
N GLY A 164 2.32 -4.33 -13.31
CA GLY A 164 1.91 -2.94 -13.51
C GLY A 164 2.82 -1.97 -12.77
N GLY A 165 2.28 -0.84 -12.33
CA GLY A 165 3.02 0.09 -11.51
C GLY A 165 2.22 1.26 -10.98
N ILE A 166 2.87 2.05 -10.12
CA ILE A 166 2.43 3.39 -9.76
C ILE A 166 2.89 4.32 -10.89
N THR A 167 1.94 4.95 -11.58
CA THR A 167 2.19 5.68 -12.82
C THR A 167 2.06 7.19 -12.65
N GLU A 168 1.31 7.64 -11.65
CA GLU A 168 1.16 9.06 -11.35
C GLU A 168 1.38 9.33 -9.87
N VAL A 169 2.15 10.38 -9.59
CA VAL A 169 2.08 11.13 -8.34
C VAL A 169 2.13 12.61 -8.69
N ASN A 170 1.07 13.34 -8.35
CA ASN A 170 0.95 14.76 -8.65
C ASN A 170 0.72 15.54 -7.36
N TYR A 171 1.65 16.44 -7.06
CA TYR A 171 1.61 17.28 -5.86
C TYR A 171 0.85 18.57 -6.17
N ASN A 172 0.11 19.07 -5.18
CA ASN A 172 -0.44 20.43 -5.21
C ASN A 172 -1.53 20.65 -6.28
N ILE A 173 -2.52 19.75 -6.31
CA ILE A 173 -3.68 19.89 -7.21
C ILE A 173 -4.64 20.95 -6.70
N ARG A 174 -4.63 21.17 -5.39
CA ARG A 174 -5.24 22.33 -4.73
C ARG A 174 -4.50 22.58 -3.43
N SER A 175 -4.00 23.79 -3.25
CA SER A 175 -3.57 24.30 -1.95
C SER A 175 -4.50 25.42 -1.54
N GLY A 176 -4.88 25.41 -0.27
CA GLY A 176 -5.70 26.45 0.33
C GLY A 176 -5.18 26.70 1.73
N GLY A 177 -5.08 27.97 2.11
CA GLY A 177 -4.73 28.33 3.47
C GLY A 177 -5.44 29.59 3.91
N PHE A 178 -5.60 29.72 5.21
CA PHE A 178 -6.07 30.95 5.83
C PHE A 178 -5.02 31.37 6.86
N ASP A 179 -4.67 32.66 6.82
CA ASP A 179 -3.78 33.28 7.79
C ASP A 179 -4.59 34.33 8.53
N MET A 180 -4.75 34.17 9.84
CA MET A 180 -5.37 35.14 10.72
C MET A 180 -4.33 35.67 11.69
N ALA A 181 -3.89 36.90 11.48
CA ALA A 181 -3.02 37.62 12.42
C ALA A 181 -3.87 38.61 13.23
N ALA A 182 -3.95 38.39 14.54
CA ALA A 182 -4.54 39.34 15.48
C ALA A 182 -3.42 40.13 16.16
N GLY A 183 -3.23 41.38 15.75
CA GLY A 183 -2.38 42.34 16.44
C GLY A 183 -3.24 43.24 17.34
N GLN A 184 -2.97 43.26 18.64
CA GLN A 184 -3.56 44.27 19.53
C GLN A 184 -2.83 45.60 19.32
N ALA A 185 -3.36 46.47 18.46
CA ALA A 185 -2.78 47.80 18.21
C ALA A 185 -3.09 48.85 19.31
N ALA A 186 -3.57 48.44 20.49
CA ALA A 186 -4.08 49.37 21.50
C ALA A 186 -3.83 48.99 22.98
N THR A 187 -2.86 48.11 23.27
CA THR A 187 -2.47 47.74 24.64
C THR A 187 -0.95 47.64 24.71
N ASP A 188 -0.36 48.08 25.83
CA ASP A 188 1.10 48.13 26.11
C ASP A 188 1.80 46.75 26.17
N THR A 189 1.24 45.72 25.52
CA THR A 189 1.80 44.39 25.35
C THR A 189 2.01 44.12 23.85
N PRO A 190 3.25 44.12 23.33
CA PRO A 190 3.58 43.98 21.91
C PRO A 190 3.37 42.56 21.33
N LEU A 191 2.52 41.76 21.98
CA LEU A 191 2.28 40.37 21.63
C LEU A 191 1.20 40.29 20.55
N SER A 192 1.59 39.86 19.35
CA SER A 192 0.68 39.53 18.26
C SER A 192 0.60 38.02 18.09
N THR A 193 -0.59 37.50 17.85
CA THR A 193 -0.83 36.06 17.65
C THR A 193 -1.27 35.83 16.22
N ALA A 194 -0.62 34.92 15.50
CA ALA A 194 -1.11 34.45 14.20
C ALA A 194 -1.48 32.98 14.23
N PHE A 195 -2.56 32.65 13.54
CA PHE A 195 -3.00 31.29 13.26
C PHE A 195 -2.97 31.09 11.76
N ALA A 196 -2.28 30.05 11.31
CA ALA A 196 -2.21 29.67 9.91
C ALA A 196 -2.69 28.22 9.76
N GLY A 197 -3.62 28.00 8.83
CA GLY A 197 -4.04 26.67 8.41
C GLY A 197 -3.69 26.46 6.94
N LYS A 198 -3.00 25.37 6.60
CA LYS A 198 -2.69 24.99 5.21
C LYS A 198 -3.21 23.59 4.92
N ALA A 199 -3.82 23.42 3.75
CA ALA A 199 -4.21 22.12 3.23
C ALA A 199 -3.58 21.87 1.85
N PHE A 200 -3.05 20.68 1.65
CA PHE A 200 -2.43 20.24 0.40
C PHE A 200 -3.10 18.97 -0.09
N VAL A 201 -3.46 18.93 -1.38
CA VAL A 201 -4.00 17.72 -2.03
C VAL A 201 -2.96 17.15 -2.99
N MET A 202 -2.68 15.86 -2.87
CA MET A 202 -1.80 15.10 -3.76
C MET A 202 -2.60 13.96 -4.39
N ASN A 203 -2.36 13.64 -5.67
CA ASN A 203 -2.93 12.46 -6.29
C ASN A 203 -1.88 11.38 -6.49
N ILE A 204 -2.31 10.14 -6.35
CA ILE A 204 -1.52 8.96 -6.70
C ILE A 204 -2.37 8.03 -7.55
N ALA A 205 -1.79 7.47 -8.62
CA ALA A 205 -2.46 6.52 -9.49
C ALA A 205 -1.65 5.24 -9.71
N ILE A 206 -2.37 4.14 -9.92
CA ILE A 206 -1.83 2.85 -10.30
C ILE A 206 -2.45 2.38 -11.60
N ASP A 207 -1.66 1.66 -12.39
CA ASP A 207 -2.12 0.90 -13.55
C ASP A 207 -1.67 -0.55 -13.39
N LEU A 208 -2.62 -1.47 -13.32
CA LEU A 208 -2.40 -2.89 -13.15
C LEU A 208 -3.08 -3.66 -14.28
N ARG A 209 -2.45 -4.77 -14.70
CA ARG A 209 -3.02 -5.71 -15.65
C ARG A 209 -2.95 -7.13 -15.11
N LEU A 210 -4.02 -7.88 -15.34
CA LEU A 210 -4.13 -9.30 -15.10
C LEU A 210 -3.93 -10.03 -16.43
N VAL A 211 -2.93 -10.91 -16.50
CA VAL A 211 -2.55 -11.59 -17.73
C VAL A 211 -2.64 -13.08 -17.54
N GLN A 212 -3.20 -13.79 -18.52
CA GLN A 212 -3.23 -15.25 -18.52
C GLN A 212 -1.84 -15.80 -18.87
N THR A 213 -1.34 -16.74 -18.06
CA THR A 213 0.06 -17.21 -18.17
C THR A 213 0.30 -18.00 -19.46
N THR A 214 -0.68 -18.75 -19.94
CA THR A 214 -0.52 -19.66 -21.10
C THR A 214 -0.68 -18.96 -22.45
N THR A 215 -1.57 -17.97 -22.54
CA THR A 215 -1.90 -17.26 -23.80
C THR A 215 -1.21 -15.90 -23.90
N LEU A 216 -0.76 -15.35 -22.77
CA LEU A 216 -0.29 -13.97 -22.63
C LEU A 216 -1.35 -12.91 -22.97
N GLU A 217 -2.62 -13.30 -23.03
CA GLU A 217 -3.73 -12.39 -23.21
C GLU A 217 -3.97 -11.58 -21.93
N VAL A 218 -4.19 -10.29 -22.10
CA VAL A 218 -4.56 -9.39 -21.00
C VAL A 218 -6.06 -9.56 -20.76
N VAL A 219 -6.39 -10.19 -19.63
CA VAL A 219 -7.77 -10.53 -19.26
C VAL A 219 -8.48 -9.34 -18.65
N ASP A 220 -7.74 -8.53 -17.90
CA ASP A 220 -8.31 -7.38 -17.20
C ASP A 220 -7.25 -6.29 -16.99
N VAL A 221 -7.67 -5.03 -17.00
CA VAL A 221 -6.83 -3.85 -16.81
C VAL A 221 -7.55 -2.87 -15.92
N ILE A 222 -6.84 -2.40 -14.89
CA ILE A 222 -7.36 -1.49 -13.89
C ILE A 222 -6.45 -0.28 -13.79
N SER A 223 -7.05 0.90 -13.97
CA SER A 223 -6.42 2.19 -13.71
C SER A 223 -7.17 2.90 -12.59
N TYR A 224 -6.54 3.12 -11.43
CA TYR A 224 -7.17 3.80 -10.31
C TYR A 224 -6.33 4.94 -9.78
N GLN A 225 -7.02 5.96 -9.27
CA GLN A 225 -6.42 7.13 -8.67
C GLN A 225 -7.05 7.42 -7.31
N LYS A 226 -6.23 7.85 -6.36
CA LYS A 226 -6.66 8.31 -5.04
C LYS A 226 -6.05 9.67 -4.74
N GLN A 227 -6.86 10.55 -4.16
CA GLN A 227 -6.40 11.83 -3.62
C GLN A 227 -6.03 11.66 -2.14
N ILE A 228 -4.90 12.23 -1.74
CA ILE A 228 -4.33 12.24 -0.40
C ILE A 228 -4.38 13.68 0.09
N ILE A 229 -4.87 13.89 1.32
CA ILE A 229 -4.98 15.23 1.92
C ILE A 229 -3.97 15.36 3.05
N GLY A 230 -3.15 16.41 2.98
CA GLY A 230 -2.32 16.91 4.07
C GLY A 230 -2.93 18.16 4.69
N ARG A 231 -2.87 18.27 6.02
CA ARG A 231 -3.30 19.45 6.76
C ARG A 231 -2.22 19.84 7.74
N GLU A 232 -1.93 21.14 7.80
CA GLU A 232 -1.03 21.75 8.77
C GLU A 232 -1.79 22.87 9.48
N VAL A 233 -1.79 22.85 10.80
CA VAL A 233 -2.30 23.93 11.64
C VAL A 233 -1.15 24.43 12.47
N SER A 234 -0.77 25.70 12.28
CA SER A 234 0.26 26.37 13.07
C SER A 234 -0.30 27.56 13.82
N ALA A 235 0.11 27.69 15.07
CA ALA A 235 -0.15 28.84 15.92
C ALA A 235 1.20 29.46 16.30
N GLY A 236 1.37 30.75 15.99
CA GLY A 236 2.59 31.50 16.25
C GLY A 236 2.31 32.75 17.08
N VAL A 237 3.26 33.12 17.92
CA VAL A 237 3.24 34.37 18.68
C VAL A 237 4.45 35.21 18.25
N PHE A 238 4.21 36.44 17.81
CA PHE A 238 5.24 37.38 17.39
C PHE A 238 5.29 38.56 18.35
N ASP A 239 6.50 38.86 18.80
CA ASP A 239 6.79 40.05 19.60
C ASP A 239 7.70 41.00 18.82
N PHE A 240 7.27 42.26 18.69
CA PHE A 240 7.99 43.31 17.98
C PHE A 240 8.74 44.20 18.99
N LEU A 241 9.82 43.70 19.59
CA LEU A 241 10.67 44.48 20.48
C LEU A 241 11.95 44.94 19.75
N ASN A 242 12.10 46.26 19.56
CA ASN A 242 13.34 46.92 19.10
C ASN A 242 13.94 46.34 17.80
N GLY A 243 13.12 46.03 16.80
CA GLY A 243 13.58 45.65 15.46
C GLY A 243 14.00 44.18 15.28
N ASN A 244 13.87 43.35 16.32
CA ASN A 244 14.09 41.90 16.25
C ASN A 244 12.76 41.16 16.37
N VAL A 245 12.50 40.25 15.43
CA VAL A 245 11.30 39.39 15.42
C VAL A 245 11.65 38.09 16.14
N PHE A 246 10.99 37.80 17.25
CA PHE A 246 11.08 36.51 17.93
C PHE A 246 9.84 35.67 17.57
N ASP A 247 10.04 34.53 16.91
CA ASP A 247 8.98 33.58 16.54
C ASP A 247 9.00 32.39 17.52
N ILE A 248 7.91 32.20 18.24
CA ILE A 248 7.62 30.95 18.95
C ILE A 248 6.40 30.35 18.27
N SER A 249 6.64 29.37 17.41
CA SER A 249 5.60 28.63 16.70
C SER A 249 5.44 27.21 17.24
N ALA A 250 4.19 26.81 17.42
CA ALA A 250 3.79 25.43 17.70
C ALA A 250 2.78 25.01 16.63
N GLY A 251 3.02 23.88 15.96
CA GLY A 251 2.16 23.39 14.89
C GLY A 251 1.92 21.89 14.96
N GLU A 252 0.72 21.47 14.58
CA GLU A 252 0.34 20.07 14.42
C GLU A 252 -0.02 19.83 12.95
N GLY A 253 0.61 18.82 12.35
CA GLY A 253 0.40 18.43 10.96
C GLY A 253 -0.06 16.98 10.88
N ALA A 254 -1.07 16.73 10.05
CA ALA A 254 -1.54 15.38 9.73
C ALA A 254 -1.44 15.18 8.21
N LEU A 255 -0.67 14.16 7.80
CA LEU A 255 -0.53 13.74 6.42
C LEU A 255 -1.05 12.31 6.29
N GLU A 256 -1.98 12.08 5.36
CA GLU A 256 -2.34 10.71 5.01
C GLU A 256 -1.10 10.01 4.39
N PRO A 257 -0.72 8.80 4.87
CA PRO A 257 0.46 8.12 4.37
C PRO A 257 0.30 7.67 2.91
N VAL A 258 1.26 8.04 2.05
CA VAL A 258 1.29 7.63 0.64
C VAL A 258 1.28 6.11 0.49
N GLN A 259 1.99 5.40 1.37
CA GLN A 259 2.05 3.94 1.37
C GLN A 259 0.70 3.30 1.69
N LEU A 260 -0.11 3.94 2.54
CA LEU A 260 -1.47 3.50 2.83
C LEU A 260 -2.40 3.73 1.63
N ALA A 261 -2.21 4.84 0.91
CA ALA A 261 -2.94 5.12 -0.32
C ALA A 261 -2.63 4.09 -1.42
N VAL A 262 -1.35 3.77 -1.66
CA VAL A 262 -0.95 2.70 -2.60
C VAL A 262 -1.56 1.37 -2.21
N ARG A 263 -1.51 1.00 -0.92
CA ARG A 263 -2.12 -0.24 -0.43
C ARG A 263 -3.62 -0.26 -0.72
N ALA A 264 -4.33 0.83 -0.45
CA ALA A 264 -5.78 0.90 -0.68
C ALA A 264 -6.13 0.75 -2.16
N LEU A 265 -5.37 1.41 -3.05
CA LEU A 265 -5.55 1.29 -4.50
C LEU A 265 -5.35 -0.16 -4.98
N ILE A 266 -4.28 -0.82 -4.52
CA ILE A 266 -4.00 -2.22 -4.86
C ILE A 266 -5.06 -3.16 -4.30
N GLU A 267 -5.52 -2.95 -3.06
CA GLU A 267 -6.58 -3.75 -2.46
C GLU A 267 -7.89 -3.61 -3.24
N ARG A 268 -8.30 -2.40 -3.65
CA ARG A 268 -9.49 -2.20 -4.50
C ARG A 268 -9.36 -2.85 -5.87
N ALA A 269 -8.17 -2.78 -6.50
CA ALA A 269 -7.91 -3.44 -7.78
C ALA A 269 -7.99 -4.96 -7.65
N THR A 270 -7.48 -5.50 -6.55
CA THR A 270 -7.56 -6.93 -6.27
C THR A 270 -8.99 -7.40 -6.05
N VAL A 271 -9.86 -6.60 -5.41
CA VAL A 271 -11.29 -6.94 -5.29
C VAL A 271 -11.92 -7.12 -6.67
N GLU A 272 -11.63 -6.23 -7.62
CA GLU A 272 -12.18 -6.29 -8.98
C GLU A 272 -11.65 -7.48 -9.76
N PHE A 273 -10.33 -7.69 -9.79
CA PHE A 273 -9.74 -8.87 -10.42
C PHE A 273 -10.30 -10.18 -9.85
N MET A 274 -10.48 -10.26 -8.53
CA MET A 274 -10.99 -11.48 -7.91
C MET A 274 -12.49 -11.65 -8.11
N ALA A 275 -13.27 -10.57 -8.17
CA ALA A 275 -14.67 -10.64 -8.57
C ALA A 275 -14.81 -11.20 -9.99
N ASN A 276 -13.95 -10.75 -10.90
CA ASN A 276 -13.85 -11.26 -12.26
C ASN A 276 -13.51 -12.75 -12.29
N LEU A 277 -12.42 -13.15 -11.63
CA LEU A 277 -11.95 -14.53 -11.64
C LEU A 277 -12.89 -15.51 -10.92
N TYR A 278 -13.60 -15.06 -9.89
CA TYR A 278 -14.63 -15.87 -9.22
C TYR A 278 -15.98 -15.83 -9.95
N GLY A 279 -16.11 -15.10 -11.06
CA GLY A 279 -17.37 -14.98 -11.79
C GLY A 279 -18.49 -14.38 -10.95
N ALA A 280 -18.14 -13.50 -10.01
CA ALA A 280 -19.14 -12.72 -9.31
C ALA A 280 -19.85 -11.79 -10.31
N PRO A 281 -21.12 -11.40 -10.07
CA PRO A 281 -21.80 -10.39 -10.88
C PRO A 281 -21.03 -9.06 -10.98
N GLY A 282 -20.19 -8.76 -10.00
CA GLY A 282 -19.30 -7.60 -9.94
C GLY A 282 -18.64 -7.48 -8.56
N PRO A 283 -17.71 -6.52 -8.38
CA PRO A 283 -17.05 -6.28 -7.09
C PRO A 283 -18.03 -5.82 -6.00
N ASP A 284 -19.18 -5.24 -6.40
CA ASP A 284 -20.23 -4.71 -5.51
C ASP A 284 -20.82 -5.76 -4.55
N VAL A 285 -20.72 -7.05 -4.87
CA VAL A 285 -21.15 -8.14 -3.97
C VAL A 285 -20.40 -8.10 -2.64
N CYS A 286 -19.15 -7.62 -2.65
CA CYS A 286 -18.29 -7.55 -1.49
C CYS A 286 -17.88 -6.14 -1.10
N LEU A 287 -18.18 -5.14 -1.94
CA LEU A 287 -18.16 -3.74 -1.55
C LEU A 287 -19.46 -3.44 -0.78
N GLN A 288 -19.48 -3.77 0.52
CA GLN A 288 -20.54 -3.27 1.39
C GLN A 288 -20.44 -1.74 1.41
N ALA A 289 -21.47 -1.08 0.86
CA ALA A 289 -21.54 0.36 0.64
C ALA A 289 -21.14 1.22 1.87
N GLY A 290 -19.86 1.60 1.92
CA GLY A 290 -19.39 2.95 2.28
C GLY A 290 -19.07 3.72 1.00
N PRO A 291 -18.55 4.97 1.02
CA PRO A 291 -18.44 5.83 -0.16
C PRO A 291 -17.32 5.35 -1.10
N ASP A 292 -17.50 4.20 -1.75
CA ASP A 292 -16.72 3.80 -2.91
C ASP A 292 -17.37 4.46 -4.15
N PRO A 293 -16.74 5.49 -4.73
CA PRO A 293 -17.28 6.20 -5.88
C PRO A 293 -17.18 5.40 -7.19
N LEU A 294 -16.59 4.20 -7.16
CA LEU A 294 -16.33 3.35 -8.33
C LEU A 294 -17.30 2.16 -8.44
N GLY A 295 -18.51 2.25 -7.87
CA GLY A 295 -19.51 1.18 -7.98
C GLY A 295 -19.94 0.91 -9.43
N GLY A 296 -20.12 -0.37 -9.79
CA GLY A 296 -20.54 -0.83 -11.11
C GLY A 296 -19.55 -1.74 -11.85
N THR A 297 -20.05 -2.52 -12.81
CA THR A 297 -19.26 -3.48 -13.61
C THR A 297 -18.58 -2.86 -14.84
N ILE A 298 -18.88 -1.61 -15.19
CA ILE A 298 -18.28 -0.90 -16.34
C ILE A 298 -18.01 0.53 -15.87
N GLY A 299 -16.75 0.95 -15.94
CA GLY A 299 -16.32 2.25 -15.43
C GLY A 299 -15.22 2.90 -16.26
N PRO A 300 -14.84 4.15 -15.93
CA PRO A 300 -13.77 4.89 -16.60
C PRO A 300 -12.38 4.25 -16.44
N THR A 301 -12.26 3.17 -15.69
CA THR A 301 -11.02 2.51 -15.27
C THR A 301 -10.69 1.26 -16.08
N GLY A 302 -11.59 0.83 -16.98
CA GLY A 302 -11.48 -0.40 -17.77
C GLY A 302 -12.82 -1.10 -17.97
N GLY A 303 -12.86 -2.07 -18.90
CA GLY A 303 -14.02 -2.93 -19.11
C GLY A 303 -13.87 -4.24 -18.35
N TYR A 304 -14.81 -4.56 -17.46
CA TYR A 304 -14.92 -5.88 -16.85
C TYR A 304 -15.23 -6.92 -17.93
N TYR A 305 -14.25 -7.77 -18.26
CA TYR A 305 -14.46 -8.94 -19.10
C TYR A 305 -14.41 -10.18 -18.22
N PRO A 306 -15.54 -10.88 -18.01
CA PRO A 306 -15.58 -12.06 -17.17
C PRO A 306 -14.60 -13.11 -17.74
N ALA A 307 -13.63 -13.53 -16.94
CA ALA A 307 -12.58 -14.49 -17.31
C ALA A 307 -13.17 -15.86 -17.70
N TYR A 308 -14.42 -16.13 -17.31
CA TYR A 308 -15.20 -17.29 -17.70
C TYR A 308 -16.57 -16.86 -18.23
N PRO A 309 -17.14 -17.53 -19.25
CA PRO A 309 -18.50 -17.28 -19.73
C PRO A 309 -19.53 -17.93 -18.78
N ASN A 310 -19.55 -17.49 -17.53
CA ASN A 310 -20.53 -17.90 -16.52
C ASN A 310 -21.59 -16.82 -16.25
N THR A 311 -21.44 -15.62 -16.81
CA THR A 311 -22.46 -14.54 -16.81
C THR A 311 -23.72 -14.90 -17.59
N ASP A 312 -23.65 -15.85 -18.53
CA ASP A 312 -24.81 -16.38 -19.26
C ASP A 312 -25.75 -17.24 -18.38
N THR A 313 -25.40 -17.49 -17.10
CA THR A 313 -26.28 -18.21 -16.16
C THR A 313 -27.20 -17.31 -15.33
N ASN A 314 -27.14 -15.99 -15.47
CA ASN A 314 -27.94 -15.07 -14.66
C ASN A 314 -28.52 -13.85 -15.39
N ASN A 315 -29.10 -14.05 -16.58
CA ASN A 315 -30.19 -13.17 -17.01
C ASN A 315 -31.33 -13.96 -17.70
N GLY A 316 -32.56 -13.60 -17.34
CA GLY A 316 -33.78 -14.28 -17.84
C GLY A 316 -34.11 -13.97 -19.31
N GLN A 317 -33.32 -13.16 -20.00
CA GLN A 317 -33.62 -12.66 -21.35
C GLN A 317 -32.90 -13.41 -22.48
N THR A 318 -31.77 -14.09 -22.22
CA THR A 318 -31.00 -14.78 -23.27
C THR A 318 -31.43 -16.24 -23.50
N ARG A 319 -32.37 -16.75 -22.72
CA ARG A 319 -32.99 -18.10 -22.85
C ARG A 319 -33.98 -18.23 -24.03
N ALA A 320 -34.09 -17.23 -24.89
CA ALA A 320 -35.07 -17.21 -25.97
C ALA A 320 -34.46 -17.40 -27.38
N ASP A 321 -33.14 -17.57 -27.52
CA ASP A 321 -32.48 -17.76 -28.83
C ASP A 321 -32.06 -19.22 -29.05
N PRO A 322 -32.78 -19.99 -29.89
CA PRO A 322 -32.48 -21.38 -30.18
C PRO A 322 -31.28 -21.58 -31.13
N SER A 323 -30.66 -20.52 -31.66
CA SER A 323 -29.72 -20.62 -32.80
C SER A 323 -28.24 -20.38 -32.47
N ARG A 324 -27.89 -20.14 -31.20
CA ARG A 324 -26.52 -19.71 -30.81
C ARG A 324 -25.40 -20.73 -31.07
N TRP A 325 -25.68 -22.01 -31.34
CA TRP A 325 -24.66 -23.07 -31.32
C TRP A 325 -24.30 -23.71 -32.67
N HIS A 326 -24.79 -23.23 -33.83
CA HIS A 326 -24.65 -24.02 -35.07
C HIS A 326 -24.14 -23.38 -36.36
N ASP A 327 -23.72 -22.12 -36.44
CA ASP A 327 -23.14 -21.62 -37.70
C ASP A 327 -21.84 -20.85 -37.50
N SER A 328 -20.72 -21.50 -37.82
CA SER A 328 -19.46 -20.95 -38.37
C SER A 328 -18.16 -21.65 -37.95
N ARG A 329 -18.20 -22.92 -37.51
CA ARG A 329 -16.99 -23.77 -37.51
C ARG A 329 -16.94 -24.60 -38.79
N ASP A 330 -15.90 -24.34 -39.59
CA ASP A 330 -15.42 -25.03 -40.80
C ASP A 330 -16.12 -24.76 -42.15
N GLY A 331 -15.60 -23.77 -42.88
CA GLY A 331 -15.75 -23.65 -44.34
C GLY A 331 -14.68 -24.40 -45.15
N ASP A 332 -13.53 -24.74 -44.55
CA ASP A 332 -12.35 -25.23 -45.29
C ASP A 332 -12.14 -26.76 -45.26
N VAL A 333 -13.04 -27.53 -44.62
CA VAL A 333 -12.97 -29.00 -44.56
C VAL A 333 -13.89 -29.68 -45.60
N ARG A 334 -14.55 -28.93 -46.49
CA ARG A 334 -15.47 -29.48 -47.53
C ARG A 334 -15.03 -29.30 -48.99
N ARG A 335 -13.72 -29.29 -49.25
CA ARG A 335 -13.19 -29.55 -50.62
C ARG A 335 -12.25 -30.74 -50.63
N SER A 336 -12.76 -31.89 -50.22
CA SER A 336 -12.20 -33.17 -50.63
C SER A 336 -13.31 -34.23 -50.59
N ARG A 337 -13.64 -34.72 -51.79
CA ARG A 337 -14.40 -35.92 -52.16
C ARG A 337 -15.77 -35.66 -52.80
N TYR A 338 -15.76 -35.99 -54.10
CA TYR A 338 -16.78 -35.99 -55.14
C TYR A 338 -17.05 -34.65 -55.80
#